data_AF-A0A7X7TT40-F1
#
_entry.id   AF-A0A7X7TT40-F1
#
_cell.length_a   1.000
_cell.length_b   1.000
_cell.length_c   1.000
_cell.angle_alpha   90.00
_cell.angle_beta   90.00
_cell.angle_gamma   90.00
#
_symmetry.space_group_name_H-M   'P 1'
#
loop_
_entity.id
_entity.type
_entity.pdbx_description
1 polymer ?
#
loop_
_entity_poly.entity_id
_entity_poly.type
_entity_poly.pdbx_seq_one_letter_code
_entity_poly.pdbx_strand_id
1 'polypeptide(L)'
;MKKGFTLVELLIVMAIIAALMAVATPTGINALAQAKATAVAANFKTLQQAVIQMLIFEKTPPTSGEILDYIYANGYISTKPEGFSIYYVDSDKTYVIKYTNSDIDAVKVKNINNSVELDSSDGKMIIKIPKS
;
A
#
# COMPACT_ATOMS: atom_id res chain seq x y z
N MET A 1 41.56 -38.09 32.27
CA MET A 1 40.52 -38.75 31.44
C MET A 1 39.52 -37.69 31.03
N LYS A 2 39.42 -37.36 29.73
CA LYS A 2 38.41 -36.42 29.25
C LYS A 2 37.11 -37.21 29.06
N LYS A 3 36.07 -36.88 29.84
CA LYS A 3 34.73 -37.45 29.63
C LYS A 3 34.20 -36.88 28.31
N GLY A 4 33.96 -37.76 27.34
CA GLY A 4 33.25 -37.42 26.10
C GLY A 4 31.74 -37.39 26.36
N PHE A 5 31.02 -36.56 25.61
CA PHE A 5 29.57 -36.57 25.58
C PHE A 5 29.05 -37.89 25.03
N THR A 6 27.91 -38.37 25.54
CA THR A 6 27.25 -39.55 25.00
C THR A 6 26.50 -39.20 23.71
N LEU A 7 26.37 -40.17 22.81
CA LEU A 7 25.58 -39.99 21.57
C LEU A 7 24.12 -39.66 21.88
N VAL A 8 23.57 -40.24 22.94
CA VAL A 8 22.18 -40.02 23.37
C VAL A 8 21.97 -38.57 23.83
N GLU A 9 22.91 -38.00 24.59
CA GLU A 9 22.84 -36.59 24.98
C GLU A 9 22.83 -35.67 23.77
N LEU A 10 23.65 -35.93 22.75
CA LEU A 10 23.66 -35.12 21.53
C LEU A 10 22.35 -35.24 20.74
N LEU A 11 21.78 -36.45 20.66
CA LEU A 11 20.53 -36.70 19.94
C LEU A 11 19.33 -35.99 20.56
N ILE A 12 19.22 -36.01 21.89
CA ILE A 12 18.14 -35.32 22.60
C ILE A 12 18.27 -33.79 22.40
N VAL A 13 19.49 -33.26 22.42
CA VAL A 13 19.74 -31.83 22.19
C VAL A 13 19.33 -31.43 20.77
N MET A 14 19.70 -32.19 19.75
CA MET A 14 19.29 -31.91 18.37
C MET A 14 17.78 -31.99 18.19
N ALA A 15 17.12 -32.96 18.85
CA ALA A 15 15.66 -33.09 18.83
C ALA A 15 14.96 -31.87 19.45
N ILE A 16 15.46 -31.37 20.60
CA ILE A 16 14.91 -30.17 21.25
C ILE A 16 15.15 -28.92 20.40
N ILE A 17 16.35 -28.74 19.83
CA ILE A 17 16.66 -27.60 18.95
C ILE A 17 15.74 -27.61 17.72
N ALA A 18 15.55 -28.76 17.08
CA ALA A 18 14.64 -28.89 15.94
C ALA A 18 13.18 -28.56 16.31
N ALA A 19 12.71 -29.04 17.46
CA ALA A 19 11.37 -28.73 17.97
C ALA A 19 11.19 -27.24 18.26
N LEU A 20 12.19 -26.58 18.85
CA LEU A 20 12.14 -25.14 19.13
C LEU A 20 12.16 -24.31 17.84
N MET A 21 12.99 -24.65 16.85
CA MET A 21 13.01 -23.95 15.56
C MET A 21 11.68 -24.08 14.80
N ALA A 22 11.01 -25.24 14.89
CA ALA A 22 9.71 -25.47 14.27
C ALA A 22 8.60 -24.56 14.84
N VAL A 23 8.71 -24.17 16.12
CA VAL A 23 7.72 -23.31 16.80
C VAL A 23 8.12 -21.83 16.77
N ALA A 24 9.41 -21.52 16.63
CA ALA A 24 9.94 -20.16 16.80
C ALA A 24 9.61 -19.16 15.67
N THR A 25 9.05 -19.59 14.54
CA THR A 25 8.68 -18.67 13.44
C THR A 25 7.20 -18.82 13.09
N PRO A 26 6.31 -17.95 13.62
CA PRO A 26 5.54 -17.11 12.69
C PRO A 26 5.11 -15.79 13.34
N THR A 27 5.98 -14.78 13.43
CA THR A 27 5.56 -13.49 13.99
C THR A 27 6.00 -12.33 13.11
N GLY A 28 5.02 -11.74 12.43
CA GLY A 28 5.21 -10.45 11.75
C GLY A 28 4.34 -10.23 10.51
N ILE A 29 3.79 -11.27 9.89
CA ILE A 29 3.10 -11.13 8.59
C ILE A 29 1.89 -10.18 8.69
N ASN A 30 1.09 -10.30 9.75
CA ASN A 30 -0.07 -9.44 9.96
C ASN A 30 0.30 -7.98 10.26
N ALA A 31 1.35 -7.76 11.06
CA ALA A 31 1.83 -6.42 11.39
C ALA A 31 2.43 -5.73 10.15
N LEU A 32 3.18 -6.47 9.34
CA LEU A 32 3.72 -5.98 8.08
C LEU A 32 2.61 -5.62 7.08
N ALA A 33 1.58 -6.48 6.95
CA ALA A 33 0.43 -6.20 6.11
C ALA A 33 -0.33 -4.96 6.59
N GLN A 34 -0.47 -4.77 7.91
CA GLN A 34 -1.09 -3.58 8.49
C GLN A 34 -0.27 -2.31 8.21
N ALA A 35 1.06 -2.37 8.38
CA ALA A 35 1.95 -1.24 8.09
C ALA A 35 1.88 -0.82 6.61
N LYS A 36 1.87 -1.79 5.69
CA LYS A 36 1.67 -1.55 4.25
C LYS A 36 0.32 -0.88 3.96
N ALA A 37 -0.76 -1.38 4.57
CA ALA A 37 -2.09 -0.80 4.40
C ALA A 37 -2.14 0.66 4.89
N THR A 38 -1.54 0.96 6.04
CA THR A 38 -1.42 2.34 6.55
C THR A 38 -0.62 3.24 5.62
N ALA A 39 0.50 2.75 5.08
CA ALA A 39 1.32 3.51 4.14
C ALA A 39 0.55 3.85 2.85
N VAL A 40 -0.20 2.88 2.29
CA VAL A 40 -1.04 3.12 1.11
C VAL A 40 -2.20 4.07 1.41
N ALA A 41 -2.86 3.93 2.57
CA ALA A 41 -3.90 4.87 3.00
C ALA A 41 -3.36 6.30 3.14
N ALA A 42 -2.15 6.46 3.66
CA ALA A 42 -1.48 7.76 3.78
C ALA A 42 -1.13 8.33 2.39
N ASN A 43 -0.59 7.51 1.48
CA ASN A 43 -0.31 7.91 0.11
C ASN A 43 -1.58 8.36 -0.63
N PHE A 44 -2.69 7.63 -0.48
CA PHE A 44 -3.99 8.03 -1.02
C PHE A 44 -4.41 9.41 -0.52
N LYS A 45 -4.27 9.68 0.78
CA LYS A 45 -4.58 10.98 1.37
C LYS A 45 -3.69 12.09 0.80
N THR A 46 -2.39 11.85 0.69
CA THR A 46 -1.43 12.81 0.11
C THR A 46 -1.76 13.12 -1.35
N LEU A 47 -2.00 12.09 -2.17
CA LEU A 47 -2.38 12.27 -3.57
C LEU A 47 -3.72 12.98 -3.72
N GLN A 48 -4.69 12.67 -2.86
CA GLN A 48 -5.98 13.35 -2.84
C GLN A 48 -5.81 14.85 -2.58
N GLN A 49 -5.02 15.22 -1.57
CA GLN A 49 -4.74 16.65 -1.29
C GLN A 49 -4.01 17.32 -2.46
N ALA A 50 -3.07 16.63 -3.08
CA ALA A 50 -2.34 17.16 -4.24
C ALA A 50 -3.27 17.40 -5.44
N VAL A 51 -4.18 16.47 -5.75
CA VAL A 51 -5.20 16.66 -6.79
C VAL A 51 -6.11 17.83 -6.45
N ILE A 52 -6.62 17.92 -5.21
CA ILE A 52 -7.45 19.05 -4.78
C ILE A 52 -6.71 20.38 -4.94
N GLN A 53 -5.43 20.43 -4.54
CA GLN A 53 -4.60 21.61 -4.67
C GLN A 53 -4.44 22.02 -6.14
N MET A 54 -4.15 21.06 -7.03
CA MET A 54 -4.12 21.28 -8.47
C MET A 54 -5.44 21.88 -8.97
N LEU A 55 -6.59 21.33 -8.56
CA LEU A 55 -7.91 21.86 -8.97
C LEU A 55 -8.21 23.27 -8.45
N ILE A 56 -7.64 23.66 -7.30
CA ILE A 56 -7.82 25.00 -6.73
C ILE A 56 -6.95 26.04 -7.46
N PHE A 57 -5.69 25.69 -7.73
CA PHE A 57 -4.72 26.64 -8.29
C PHE A 57 -4.74 26.71 -9.81
N GLU A 58 -5.12 25.62 -10.48
CA GLU A 58 -5.13 25.56 -11.94
C GLU A 58 -6.51 25.79 -12.53
N LYS A 59 -6.56 26.73 -13.46
CA LYS A 59 -7.79 27.06 -14.19
C LYS A 59 -8.19 25.97 -15.20
N THR A 60 -7.20 25.25 -15.73
CA THR A 60 -7.35 24.18 -16.74
C THR A 60 -6.45 23.00 -16.38
N PRO A 61 -6.81 22.22 -15.34
CA PRO A 61 -6.02 21.06 -14.94
C PRO A 61 -6.03 19.99 -16.05
N PRO A 62 -4.95 19.19 -16.19
CA PRO A 62 -4.83 18.21 -17.25
C PRO A 62 -5.91 17.14 -17.14
N THR A 63 -6.67 16.96 -18.21
CA THR A 63 -7.73 15.95 -18.33
C THR A 63 -7.27 14.71 -19.11
N SER A 64 -6.02 14.69 -19.59
CA SER A 64 -5.45 13.58 -20.36
C SER A 64 -3.97 13.42 -20.06
N GLY A 65 -3.45 12.21 -20.24
CA GLY A 65 -2.05 11.84 -19.97
C GLY A 65 -1.79 11.36 -18.55
N GLU A 66 -0.51 11.24 -18.20
CA GLU A 66 -0.04 10.81 -16.87
C GLU A 66 -0.16 11.95 -15.85
N ILE A 67 -1.35 12.12 -15.28
CA ILE A 67 -1.65 13.21 -14.33
C ILE A 67 -0.76 13.11 -13.07
N LEU A 68 -0.34 11.90 -12.68
CA LEU A 68 0.59 11.71 -11.56
C LEU A 68 1.95 12.34 -11.84
N ASP A 69 2.46 12.26 -13.06
CA ASP A 69 3.74 12.89 -13.45
C ASP A 69 3.63 14.40 -13.48
N TYR A 70 2.47 14.91 -13.90
CA TYR A 70 2.18 16.34 -13.86
C TYR A 70 2.17 16.90 -12.43
N ILE A 71 1.48 16.21 -11.51
CA ILE A 71 1.40 16.59 -10.10
C ILE A 71 2.80 16.58 -9.45
N TYR A 72 3.65 15.63 -9.83
CA TYR A 72 5.04 15.58 -9.40
C TYR A 72 5.89 16.71 -9.98
N ALA A 73 5.82 16.93 -11.30
CA ALA A 73 6.61 17.95 -11.99
C ALA A 73 6.30 19.38 -11.52
N ASN A 74 5.04 19.66 -11.18
CA ASN A 74 4.60 20.96 -10.65
C ASN A 74 4.77 21.10 -9.13
N GLY A 75 5.34 20.09 -8.47
CA GLY A 75 5.70 20.18 -7.05
C GLY A 75 4.52 20.05 -6.07
N TYR A 76 3.37 19.58 -6.52
CA TYR A 76 2.23 19.28 -5.63
C TYR A 76 2.51 18.07 -4.72
N ILE A 77 3.44 17.19 -5.13
CA ILE A 77 4.00 16.12 -4.29
C ILE A 77 5.53 16.12 -4.39
N SER A 78 6.20 15.90 -3.27
CA SER A 78 7.67 15.80 -3.24
C SER A 78 8.21 14.44 -3.68
N THR A 79 7.38 13.40 -3.59
CA THR A 79 7.77 12.01 -3.90
C THR A 79 6.64 11.33 -4.66
N LYS A 80 6.99 10.61 -5.73
CA LYS A 80 6.04 9.78 -6.49
C LYS A 80 5.86 8.43 -5.78
N PRO A 81 4.70 8.13 -5.19
CA PRO A 81 4.45 6.82 -4.60
C PRO A 81 4.29 5.76 -5.70
N GLU A 82 4.94 4.61 -5.52
CA GLU A 82 4.84 3.48 -6.45
C GLU A 82 3.48 2.78 -6.36
N GLY A 83 3.03 2.22 -7.48
CA GLY A 83 1.76 1.47 -7.53
C GLY A 83 0.52 2.36 -7.55
N PHE A 84 0.65 3.66 -7.85
CA PHE A 84 -0.46 4.57 -8.03
C PHE A 84 -0.53 5.10 -9.45
N SER A 85 -1.75 5.30 -9.93
CA SER A 85 -2.06 5.97 -11.19
C SER A 85 -3.17 6.98 -10.96
N ILE A 86 -3.14 8.10 -11.67
CA ILE A 86 -4.18 9.13 -11.60
C ILE A 86 -4.66 9.36 -13.03
N TYR A 87 -5.96 9.18 -13.24
CA TYR A 87 -6.60 9.44 -14.53
C TYR A 87 -7.87 10.26 -14.34
N TYR A 88 -8.27 10.98 -15.39
CA TYR A 88 -9.50 11.74 -15.42
C TYR A 88 -10.58 10.98 -16.18
N VAL A 89 -11.80 10.99 -15.66
CA VAL A 89 -12.98 10.42 -16.31
C VAL A 89 -13.88 11.56 -16.74
N ASP A 90 -13.89 11.84 -18.06
CA ASP A 90 -14.67 12.93 -18.65
C ASP A 90 -16.18 12.79 -18.42
N SER A 91 -16.71 11.57 -18.44
CA SER A 91 -18.14 11.26 -18.23
C SER A 91 -18.67 11.85 -16.91
N ASP A 92 -17.90 11.64 -15.83
CA ASP A 92 -18.31 12.02 -14.48
C ASP A 92 -17.62 13.31 -14.02
N LYS A 93 -16.77 13.89 -14.88
CA LYS A 93 -15.85 14.97 -14.56
C LYS A 93 -15.06 14.69 -13.26
N THR A 94 -14.57 13.47 -13.07
CA THR A 94 -13.89 13.06 -11.83
C THR A 94 -12.44 12.67 -12.07
N TYR A 95 -11.55 13.03 -11.14
CA TYR A 95 -10.20 12.49 -11.05
C TYR A 95 -10.24 11.24 -10.20
N VAL A 96 -9.70 10.15 -10.72
CA VAL A 96 -9.65 8.86 -10.04
C VAL A 96 -8.21 8.52 -9.74
N ILE A 97 -7.89 8.37 -8.45
CA ILE A 97 -6.61 7.86 -7.97
C ILE A 97 -6.80 6.35 -7.83
N LYS A 98 -6.05 5.53 -8.56
CA LYS A 98 -6.13 4.07 -8.54
C LYS A 98 -4.83 3.45 -8.05
N TYR A 99 -4.94 2.55 -7.09
CA TYR A 99 -3.84 1.70 -6.67
C TYR A 99 -3.75 0.48 -7.58
N THR A 100 -2.63 0.31 -8.27
CA THR A 100 -2.44 -0.69 -9.32
C THR A 100 -2.04 -2.05 -8.78
N ASN A 101 -1.42 -2.10 -7.59
CA ASN A 101 -0.95 -3.35 -7.01
C ASN A 101 -2.08 -4.06 -6.25
N SER A 102 -2.06 -5.39 -6.29
CA SER A 102 -3.04 -6.24 -5.59
C SER A 102 -2.43 -6.93 -4.36
N ASP A 103 -1.33 -6.39 -3.82
CA ASP A 103 -0.57 -6.99 -2.72
C ASP A 103 -1.09 -6.60 -1.32
N ILE A 104 -2.10 -5.74 -1.26
CA ILE A 104 -2.63 -5.17 -0.02
C ILE A 104 -4.12 -5.44 0.08
N ASP A 105 -4.55 -5.86 1.26
CA ASP A 105 -5.94 -6.09 1.61
C ASP A 105 -6.72 -4.77 1.65
N ALA A 106 -7.66 -4.62 0.70
CA ALA A 106 -8.47 -3.43 0.55
C ALA A 106 -9.38 -3.16 1.76
N VAL A 107 -9.77 -4.19 2.51
CA VAL A 107 -10.58 -4.03 3.73
C VAL A 107 -9.78 -3.29 4.80
N LYS A 108 -8.48 -3.61 4.94
CA LYS A 108 -7.60 -2.93 5.90
C LYS A 108 -7.39 -1.47 5.54
N VAL A 109 -7.21 -1.17 4.25
CA VAL A 109 -7.03 0.21 3.78
C VAL A 109 -8.34 1.01 3.96
N LYS A 110 -9.50 0.43 3.63
CA LYS A 110 -10.81 1.07 3.80
C LYS A 110 -11.12 1.38 5.28
N ASN A 111 -10.73 0.51 6.20
CA ASN A 111 -10.87 0.77 7.64
C ASN A 111 -10.05 1.97 8.11
N ILE A 112 -8.95 2.30 7.44
CA ILE A 112 -8.08 3.44 7.77
C ILE A 112 -8.55 4.70 7.03
N ASN A 113 -8.94 4.56 5.76
CA ASN A 113 -9.42 5.64 4.93
C ASN A 113 -10.73 5.24 4.25
N ASN A 114 -11.85 5.69 4.84
CA ASN A 114 -13.20 5.35 4.38
C ASN A 114 -13.57 5.99 3.03
N SER A 115 -12.74 6.90 2.50
CA SER A 115 -12.90 7.47 1.16
C SER A 115 -12.38 6.54 0.05
N VAL A 116 -11.70 5.44 0.41
CA VAL A 116 -11.25 4.42 -0.54
C VAL A 116 -12.41 3.51 -0.91
N GLU A 117 -12.74 3.52 -2.19
CA GLU A 117 -13.73 2.65 -2.82
C GLU A 117 -13.04 1.52 -3.60
N LEU A 118 -13.79 0.47 -3.92
CA LEU A 118 -13.34 -0.56 -4.85
C LEU A 118 -13.94 -0.28 -6.22
N ASP A 119 -13.08 -0.20 -7.23
CA ASP A 119 -13.49 -0.12 -8.62
C ASP A 119 -14.30 -1.37 -8.97
N SER A 120 -15.54 -1.18 -9.45
CA SER A 120 -16.45 -2.28 -9.79
C SER A 120 -15.97 -3.12 -10.97
N SER A 121 -14.98 -2.63 -11.73
CA SER A 121 -14.45 -3.30 -12.93
C SER A 121 -13.29 -4.26 -12.61
N ASP A 122 -12.37 -3.84 -11.73
CA ASP A 122 -11.13 -4.58 -11.44
C ASP A 122 -10.95 -4.95 -9.96
N GLY A 123 -11.87 -4.55 -9.07
CA GLY A 123 -11.74 -4.75 -7.63
C GLY A 123 -10.57 -4.02 -6.98
N LYS A 124 -9.98 -3.03 -7.67
CA LYS A 124 -8.82 -2.25 -7.20
C LYS A 124 -9.27 -1.04 -6.38
N MET A 125 -8.43 -0.64 -5.43
CA MET A 125 -8.70 0.52 -4.57
C MET A 125 -8.63 1.81 -5.36
N ILE A 126 -9.67 2.64 -5.26
CA ILE A 126 -9.79 3.92 -5.92
C ILE A 126 -10.29 5.02 -4.99
N ILE A 127 -9.90 6.27 -5.24
CA ILE A 127 -10.53 7.47 -4.67
C ILE A 127 -10.98 8.35 -5.83
N LYS A 128 -12.25 8.77 -5.80
CA LYS A 128 -12.83 9.68 -6.80
C LYS A 128 -12.90 11.10 -6.24
N ILE A 129 -12.46 12.07 -7.03
CA ILE A 129 -12.45 13.49 -6.69
C ILE A 129 -13.20 14.23 -7.80
N PRO A 130 -14.42 14.73 -7.56
CA PRO A 130 -15.17 15.44 -8.57
C PRO A 130 -14.53 16.80 -8.88
N LYS A 131 -14.48 17.15 -10.17
CA LYS A 131 -14.18 18.51 -10.64
C LYS A 131 -15.49 19.30 -10.55
N SER A 132 -15.57 20.23 -9.58
CA SER A 132 -16.70 21.16 -9.46
C SER A 132 -16.88 22.03 -10.69
#